data_AF-A0A1F5TST3-F1
#
_entry.id   AF-A0A1F5TST3-F1
#
_cell.length_a   1.000
_cell.length_b   1.000
_cell.length_c   1.000
_cell.angle_alpha   90.00
_cell.angle_beta   90.00
_cell.angle_gamma   90.00
#
_symmetry.space_group_name_H-M   'P 1'
#
loop_
_entity.id
_entity.type
_entity.pdbx_description
1 polymer ?
#
loop_
_entity_poly.entity_id
_entity_poly.type
_entity_poly.pdbx_seq_one_letter_code
_entity_poly.pdbx_strand_id
1 'polypeptide(L)'
;MSNKIKSIQVLGSGCPTCKQLFETTKKVIAELGVDLKVEYVTDVTKMIEMGVMTSPVLAVDGKPVLTDSGKTEEDIKNALQNNLPQDNPSMGGCSRGGNC
;
A
#
# COMPACT_ATOMS: atom_id res chain seq x y z
N MET A 1 -9.56 5.70 -19.77
CA MET A 1 -8.09 5.77 -19.67
C MET A 1 -7.65 4.69 -18.71
N SER A 2 -6.98 3.64 -19.21
CA SER A 2 -6.71 2.42 -18.47
C SER A 2 -5.41 2.57 -17.68
N ASN A 3 -5.49 3.05 -16.45
CA ASN A 3 -4.35 3.06 -15.55
C ASN A 3 -4.13 1.63 -15.03
N LYS A 4 -3.51 0.77 -15.85
CA LYS A 4 -3.33 -0.64 -15.52
C LYS A 4 -2.05 -0.80 -14.73
N ILE A 5 -2.21 -1.17 -13.46
CA ILE A 5 -1.16 -1.69 -12.59
C ILE A 5 -0.61 -2.96 -13.26
N LYS A 6 0.71 -3.07 -13.41
CA LYS A 6 1.37 -4.13 -14.22
C LYS A 6 2.17 -5.12 -13.39
N SER A 7 2.64 -4.73 -12.21
CA SER A 7 3.38 -5.60 -11.29
C SER A 7 3.31 -5.04 -9.87
N ILE A 8 3.29 -5.92 -8.87
CA ILE A 8 3.29 -5.52 -7.46
C ILE A 8 4.39 -6.29 -6.74
N GLN A 9 5.25 -5.55 -6.04
CA GLN A 9 6.40 -6.08 -5.35
C GLN A 9 6.41 -5.55 -3.92
N VAL A 10 6.47 -6.47 -2.95
CA VAL A 10 6.64 -6.12 -1.55
C VAL A 10 8.11 -6.28 -1.23
N LEU A 11 8.80 -5.19 -0.91
CA LEU A 11 10.17 -5.26 -0.43
C LEU A 11 10.21 -5.21 1.09
N GLY A 12 10.78 -6.23 1.70
CA GLY A 12 10.82 -6.33 3.14
C GLY A 12 11.89 -7.29 3.63
N SER A 13 12.33 -7.06 4.86
CA SER A 13 13.36 -7.83 5.58
C SER A 13 12.78 -9.04 6.35
N GLY A 14 11.57 -9.51 5.99
CA GLY A 14 10.96 -10.72 6.56
C GLY A 14 10.15 -10.53 7.86
N CYS A 15 9.81 -9.30 8.25
CA CYS A 15 9.01 -9.07 9.46
C CYS A 15 7.55 -9.59 9.32
N PRO A 16 6.91 -10.00 10.43
CA PRO A 16 5.54 -10.52 10.42
C PRO A 16 4.53 -9.52 9.83
N THR A 17 4.75 -8.21 10.04
CA THR A 17 3.94 -7.12 9.47
C THR A 17 4.03 -7.07 7.94
N CYS A 18 5.20 -7.34 7.34
CA CYS A 18 5.36 -7.38 5.89
C CYS A 18 4.53 -8.48 5.25
N LYS A 19 4.39 -9.62 5.95
CA LYS A 19 3.60 -10.75 5.48
C LYS A 19 2.10 -10.44 5.53
N GLN A 20 1.65 -9.75 6.57
CA GLN A 20 0.26 -9.26 6.63
C GLN A 20 -0.03 -8.29 5.48
N LEU A 21 0.87 -7.33 5.23
CA LEU A 21 0.75 -6.41 4.11
C LEU A 21 0.60 -7.14 2.75
N PHE A 22 1.41 -8.18 2.53
CA PHE A 22 1.36 -8.99 1.31
C PHE A 22 0.00 -9.68 1.10
N GLU A 23 -0.51 -10.34 2.14
CA GLU A 23 -1.81 -11.01 2.09
C GLU A 23 -2.95 -10.02 1.89
N THR A 24 -2.94 -8.90 2.61
CA THR A 24 -3.90 -7.81 2.44
C THR A 24 -3.86 -7.26 1.02
N THR A 25 -2.67 -7.00 0.48
CA THR A 25 -2.50 -6.51 -0.89
C THR A 25 -3.08 -7.50 -1.90
N LYS A 26 -2.82 -8.80 -1.76
CA LYS A 26 -3.42 -9.84 -2.62
C LYS A 26 -4.94 -9.85 -2.56
N LYS A 27 -5.53 -9.64 -1.38
CA LYS A 27 -6.98 -9.54 -1.21
C LYS A 27 -7.53 -8.30 -1.93
N VAL A 28 -6.91 -7.14 -1.71
CA VAL A 28 -7.32 -5.87 -2.32
C VAL A 28 -7.29 -5.93 -3.85
N ILE A 29 -6.24 -6.48 -4.45
CA ILE A 29 -6.17 -6.59 -5.92
C ILE A 29 -7.23 -7.54 -6.48
N ALA A 30 -7.54 -8.62 -5.75
CA ALA A 30 -8.59 -9.54 -6.14
C ALA A 30 -9.97 -8.88 -6.06
N GLU A 31 -10.22 -8.07 -5.01
CA GLU A 31 -11.44 -7.25 -4.88
C GLU A 31 -11.56 -6.21 -5.99
N LEU A 32 -10.44 -5.60 -6.40
CA LEU A 32 -10.38 -4.63 -7.50
C LEU A 32 -10.46 -5.27 -8.89
N GLY A 33 -10.50 -6.61 -8.99
CA GLY A 33 -10.50 -7.33 -10.27
C GLY A 33 -9.18 -7.21 -11.04
N VAL A 34 -8.09 -6.92 -10.32
CA VAL A 34 -6.74 -6.76 -10.87
C VAL A 34 -6.00 -8.08 -10.73
N ASP A 35 -5.93 -8.85 -11.83
CA ASP A 35 -5.21 -10.12 -11.88
C ASP A 35 -3.70 -9.85 -12.01
N LEU A 36 -3.03 -9.67 -10.86
CA LEU A 36 -1.60 -9.42 -10.77
C LEU A 36 -0.93 -10.35 -9.77
N LYS A 37 0.30 -10.74 -10.10
CA LYS A 37 1.16 -11.48 -9.19
C LYS A 37 1.82 -10.52 -8.21
N VAL A 38 1.59 -10.73 -6.92
CA VAL A 38 2.35 -10.05 -5.85
C VAL A 38 3.60 -10.87 -5.57
N GLU A 39 4.77 -10.24 -5.68
CA GLU A 39 6.06 -10.88 -5.46
C GLU A 39 6.78 -10.27 -4.26
N TYR A 40 7.41 -11.11 -3.44
CA TYR A 40 8.18 -10.65 -2.27
C TYR A 40 9.65 -10.53 -2.67
N VAL A 41 10.17 -9.31 -2.69
CA VAL A 41 11.52 -8.99 -3.15
C VAL A 41 12.38 -8.60 -1.96
N THR A 42 13.30 -9.48 -1.57
CA THR A 42 14.31 -9.21 -0.53
C THR A 42 15.60 -8.61 -1.10
N ASP A 43 15.56 -8.19 -2.37
CA ASP A 43 16.75 -7.77 -3.10
C ASP A 43 17.15 -6.35 -2.74
N VAL A 44 18.26 -6.21 -2.04
CA VAL A 44 18.83 -4.92 -1.63
C VAL A 44 19.21 -4.04 -2.84
N THR A 45 19.58 -4.64 -3.98
CA THR A 45 19.93 -3.90 -5.20
C THR A 45 18.72 -3.14 -5.72
N LYS A 46 17.58 -3.84 -5.82
CA LYS A 46 16.29 -3.25 -6.21
C LYS A 46 15.87 -2.11 -5.30
N MET A 47 16.11 -2.25 -3.98
CA MET A 47 15.78 -1.21 -3.00
C MET A 47 16.61 0.05 -3.22
N ILE A 48 17.91 -0.09 -3.45
CA ILE A 48 18.83 1.02 -3.72
C ILE A 48 18.47 1.72 -5.04
N GLU A 49 18.22 0.96 -6.11
CA GLU A 49 17.82 1.51 -7.41
C GLU A 49 16.51 2.30 -7.34
N MET A 50 15.57 1.89 -6.48
CA MET A 50 14.31 2.57 -6.26
C MET A 50 14.40 3.73 -5.24
N GLY A 51 15.56 3.98 -4.65
CA GLY A 51 15.74 5.03 -3.63
C GLY A 51 15.05 4.72 -2.30
N VAL A 52 14.77 3.44 -2.02
CA VAL A 52 14.12 3.00 -0.79
C VAL A 52 15.17 2.94 0.32
N MET A 53 15.13 3.91 1.22
CA MET A 53 15.99 3.97 2.41
C MET A 53 15.43 3.18 3.60
N THR A 54 14.15 2.78 3.55
CA THR A 54 13.45 2.18 4.69
C THR A 54 12.62 0.98 4.24
N SER A 55 12.81 -0.17 4.88
CA SER A 55 11.97 -1.36 4.72
C SER A 55 11.03 -1.49 5.92
N PRO A 56 9.78 -1.94 5.75
CA PRO A 56 9.15 -2.47 4.52
C PRO A 56 8.52 -1.43 3.59
N VAL A 57 8.52 -1.74 2.30
CA VAL A 57 7.95 -0.90 1.23
C VAL A 57 7.09 -1.74 0.28
N LEU A 58 5.97 -1.17 -0.17
CA LEU A 58 5.18 -1.69 -1.29
C LEU A 58 5.55 -0.90 -2.55
N ALA A 59 6.06 -1.60 -3.55
CA ALA A 59 6.31 -1.07 -4.88
C ALA A 59 5.27 -1.59 -5.88
N VAL A 60 4.78 -0.70 -6.72
CA VAL A 60 3.85 -0.97 -7.80
C VAL A 60 4.49 -0.50 -9.10
N ASP A 61 4.64 -1.39 -10.07
CA ASP A 61 5.28 -1.11 -11.37
C ASP A 61 6.70 -0.52 -11.23
N GLY A 62 7.45 -0.98 -10.23
CA GLY A 62 8.79 -0.46 -9.92
C GLY A 62 8.80 0.93 -9.25
N LYS A 63 7.64 1.43 -8.82
CA LYS A 63 7.52 2.69 -8.08
C LYS A 63 7.10 2.42 -6.63
N PRO A 64 7.84 2.92 -5.62
CA PRO A 64 7.41 2.81 -4.23
C PRO A 64 6.13 3.63 -4.02
N VAL A 65 5.04 2.98 -3.64
CA VAL A 65 3.75 3.64 -3.35
C VAL A 65 3.53 3.79 -1.85
N LEU A 66 4.08 2.88 -1.03
CA LEU A 66 3.97 2.91 0.43
C LEU A 66 5.31 2.55 1.06
N THR A 67 5.86 3.41 1.90
CA THR A 67 7.20 3.25 2.51
C THR A 67 7.15 3.12 4.05
N ASP A 68 6.05 2.66 4.64
CA ASP A 68 5.90 2.60 6.10
C ASP A 68 5.01 1.42 6.57
N SER A 69 5.25 0.94 7.80
CA SER A 69 4.61 -0.25 8.40
C SER A 69 3.21 -0.02 8.97
N GLY A 70 2.69 1.22 8.98
CA GLY A 70 1.41 1.58 9.62
C GLY A 70 0.16 1.58 8.72
N LYS A 71 0.17 0.91 7.58
CA LYS A 71 -0.84 1.08 6.52
C LYS A 71 -1.93 -0.01 6.55
N THR A 72 -3.20 0.40 6.58
CA THR A 72 -4.38 -0.49 6.58
C THR A 72 -4.80 -0.90 5.15
N GLU A 73 -5.70 -1.88 5.05
CA GLU A 73 -6.28 -2.32 3.77
C GLU A 73 -6.90 -1.18 2.96
N GLU A 74 -7.48 -0.18 3.64
CA GLU A 74 -8.01 1.03 3.03
C GLU A 74 -6.94 1.89 2.38
N ASP A 75 -5.76 2.00 2.99
CA ASP A 75 -4.67 2.80 2.42
C ASP A 75 -4.06 2.11 1.20
N ILE A 76 -4.00 0.77 1.19
CA ILE A 76 -3.56 0.01 0.00
C ILE A 76 -4.58 0.16 -1.14
N LYS A 77 -5.88 0.03 -0.82
CA LYS A 77 -6.98 0.33 -1.76
C LYS A 77 -6.82 1.75 -2.29
N ASN A 78 -6.63 2.72 -1.41
CA ASN A 78 -6.45 4.12 -1.77
C ASN A 78 -5.20 4.31 -2.62
N ALA A 79 -4.03 3.77 -2.30
CA ALA A 79 -2.81 3.93 -3.09
C ALA A 79 -2.93 3.35 -4.51
N LEU A 80 -3.64 2.22 -4.66
CA LEU A 80 -3.97 1.63 -5.96
C LEU A 80 -5.04 2.47 -6.68
N GLN A 81 -5.99 3.04 -5.92
CA GLN A 81 -7.06 3.89 -6.40
C GLN A 81 -6.65 5.36 -6.59
N ASN A 82 -5.57 5.91 -6.01
CA ASN A 82 -5.24 7.35 -5.93
C ASN A 82 -4.73 7.92 -7.27
N ASN A 83 -4.93 7.17 -8.36
CA ASN A 83 -5.02 7.70 -9.72
C ASN A 83 -6.51 7.96 -10.13
N LEU A 84 -7.41 7.86 -9.17
CA LEU A 84 -8.83 8.23 -9.08
C LEU A 84 -8.99 8.92 -7.70
N PRO A 85 -9.89 9.90 -7.59
CA PRO A 85 -9.81 10.99 -6.64
C PRO A 85 -9.90 10.58 -5.16
N GLN A 86 -9.28 11.42 -4.33
CA GLN A 86 -9.37 11.45 -2.88
C GLN A 86 -10.81 11.76 -2.45
N ASP A 87 -11.51 10.77 -1.87
CA ASP A 87 -12.54 11.05 -0.88
C ASP A 87 -11.93 10.70 0.48
N ASN A 88 -11.71 11.72 1.28
CA ASN A 88 -11.22 11.54 2.63
C ASN A 88 -12.36 11.01 3.50
N PRO A 89 -12.09 10.09 4.44
CA PRO A 89 -13.00 9.87 5.55
C PRO A 89 -12.91 11.09 6.47
N SER A 90 -13.79 12.07 6.28
CA SER A 90 -13.99 13.11 7.29
C SER A 90 -14.84 12.56 8.42
N MET A 91 -14.24 11.76 9.29
CA MET A 91 -14.77 11.54 10.64
C MET A 91 -14.47 12.80 11.47
N GLY A 92 -15.29 13.83 11.25
CA GLY A 92 -15.34 15.05 12.03
C GLY A 92 -16.48 14.98 13.03
N GLY A 93 -16.16 14.70 14.29
CA GLY A 93 -17.14 14.63 15.37
C GLY A 93 -16.52 14.81 16.76
N CYS A 94 -15.55 15.72 16.88
CA CYS A 94 -15.18 16.27 18.20
C CYS A 94 -16.06 17.49 18.47
N SER A 95 -17.14 17.30 19.24
CA SER A 95 -17.78 18.41 19.95
C SER A 95 -17.39 18.34 21.41
N ARG A 96 -16.34 19.09 21.76
CA ARG A 96 -16.03 19.44 23.15
C ARG A 96 -17.16 20.31 23.71
N GLY A 97 -17.64 19.95 24.90
CA GLY A 97 -17.96 20.91 25.98
C GLY A 97 -19.39 21.46 26.05
N GLY A 98 -20.11 21.05 27.09
CA GLY A 98 -21.28 21.76 27.61
C GLY A 98 -22.01 20.91 28.65
N ASN A 99 -22.05 21.36 29.90
CA ASN A 99 -22.64 20.70 31.06
C ASN A 99 -24.10 20.23 30.83
N CYS A 100 -24.29 18.92 30.64
CA CYS A 100 -25.54 18.17 30.81
C CYS A 100 -25.26 16.66 30.87
#